data_AF-A0AAW7X9S2-F1
#
_entry.id   AF-A0AAW7X9S2-F1
#
_cell.length_a   1.000
_cell.length_b   1.000
_cell.length_c   1.000
_cell.angle_alpha   90.00
_cell.angle_beta   90.00
_cell.angle_gamma   90.00
#
_symmetry.space_group_name_H-M   'P 1'
#
loop_
_entity.id
_entity.type
_entity.pdbx_description
1 polymer ?
#
loop_
_entity_poly.entity_id
_entity_poly.type
_entity_poly.pdbx_seq_one_letter_code
_entity_poly.pdbx_strand_id
1 'polypeptide(L)'
;MNWKPISEADLWDRINSGCDRMTPEQAKIWEIIKIHPQKWQEKTYGELGGGFWVVAIIGSSVVWFNDIEDGFNQSYYNEFGKIAEYWCNQDELEWAVQNVINLINDGYYSAGKSGPPQPVA
;
A
#
# COMPACT_ATOMS: atom_id res chain seq x y z
N MET A 1 1.29 19.46 14.23
CA MET A 1 2.39 19.37 13.25
C MET A 1 1.81 19.63 11.89
N ASN A 2 2.52 20.32 11.00
CA ASN A 2 2.15 20.34 9.58
C ASN A 2 2.68 19.05 8.95
N TRP A 3 1.80 18.06 8.79
CA TRP A 3 2.10 16.87 8.00
C TRP A 3 2.53 17.27 6.58
N LYS A 4 3.44 16.49 6.00
CA LYS A 4 3.88 16.63 4.61
C LYS A 4 3.98 15.25 3.97
N PRO A 5 3.69 15.14 2.67
CA PRO A 5 3.83 13.88 1.98
C PRO A 5 5.27 13.36 2.00
N ILE A 6 5.42 12.05 2.08
CA ILE A 6 6.73 11.40 1.95
C ILE A 6 7.35 11.73 0.59
N SER A 7 8.67 11.97 0.57
CA SER A 7 9.40 12.13 -0.67
C SER A 7 9.57 10.79 -1.39
N GLU A 8 9.81 10.81 -2.69
CA GLU A 8 10.07 9.58 -3.43
C GLU A 8 11.35 8.88 -2.94
N ALA A 9 12.38 9.64 -2.56
CA ALA A 9 13.62 9.08 -2.02
C ALA A 9 13.38 8.34 -0.70
N ASP A 10 12.65 8.96 0.24
CA ASP A 10 12.32 8.32 1.52
C ASP A 10 11.43 7.09 1.32
N LEU A 11 10.53 7.12 0.33
CA LEU A 11 9.73 5.95 -0.04
C LEU A 11 10.61 4.80 -0.54
N TRP A 12 11.61 5.09 -1.37
CA TRP A 12 12.57 4.07 -1.80
C TRP A 12 13.32 3.46 -0.64
N ASP A 13 13.69 4.24 0.39
CA ASP A 13 14.30 3.71 1.60
C ASP A 13 13.36 2.74 2.34
N ARG A 14 12.05 3.07 2.43
CA ARG A 14 11.04 2.15 2.97
C ARG A 14 10.94 0.86 2.15
N ILE A 15 10.92 0.97 0.82
CA ILE A 15 10.83 -0.18 -0.09
C ILE A 15 12.07 -1.09 0.06
N ASN A 16 13.27 -0.51 0.04
CA ASN A 16 14.53 -1.26 0.16
C ASN A 16 14.61 -1.99 1.51
N SER A 17 14.28 -1.29 2.59
CA SER A 17 14.22 -1.86 3.94
C SER A 17 13.27 -3.06 4.03
N GLY A 18 12.11 -2.99 3.38
CA GLY A 18 11.18 -4.10 3.29
C GLY A 18 11.68 -5.25 2.44
N CYS A 19 12.31 -4.96 1.28
CA CYS A 19 12.92 -5.97 0.43
C CYS A 19 13.99 -6.79 1.17
N ASP A 20 14.80 -6.14 2.02
CA ASP A 20 15.84 -6.80 2.82
C ASP A 20 15.27 -7.82 3.82
N ARG A 21 14.00 -7.67 4.22
CA ARG A 21 13.30 -8.56 5.16
C ARG A 21 12.48 -9.65 4.48
N MET A 22 12.33 -9.59 3.15
CA MET A 22 11.50 -10.55 2.42
C MET A 22 12.06 -11.97 2.47
N THR A 23 11.16 -12.95 2.56
CA THR A 23 11.50 -14.34 2.27
C THR A 23 11.76 -14.53 0.77
N PRO A 24 12.42 -15.63 0.35
CA PRO A 24 12.61 -15.91 -1.08
C PRO A 24 11.31 -16.02 -1.89
N GLU A 25 10.22 -16.42 -1.26
CA GLU A 25 8.89 -16.47 -1.91
C GLU A 25 8.33 -15.06 -2.09
N GLN A 26 8.36 -14.24 -1.04
CA GLN A 26 7.95 -12.83 -1.10
C GLN A 26 8.75 -12.05 -2.14
N ALA A 27 10.07 -12.24 -2.19
CA ALA A 27 10.92 -11.58 -3.17
C ALA A 27 10.53 -11.93 -4.61
N LYS A 28 10.26 -13.21 -4.91
CA LYS A 28 9.80 -13.63 -6.25
C LYS A 28 8.48 -12.98 -6.64
N ILE A 29 7.54 -12.91 -5.71
CA ILE A 29 6.24 -12.26 -5.94
C ILE A 29 6.43 -10.76 -6.15
N TRP A 30 7.22 -10.12 -5.30
CA TRP A 30 7.55 -8.70 -5.38
C TRP A 30 8.13 -8.32 -6.75
N GLU A 31 9.08 -9.09 -7.28
CA GLU A 31 9.68 -8.85 -8.60
C GLU A 31 8.66 -8.82 -9.75
N ILE A 32 7.53 -9.53 -9.60
CA ILE A 32 6.50 -9.65 -10.64
C ILE A 32 5.45 -8.54 -10.52
N ILE A 33 5.13 -8.11 -9.31
CA ILE A 33 4.05 -7.16 -9.06
C ILE A 33 4.53 -5.70 -8.93
N LYS A 34 5.80 -5.49 -8.62
CA LYS A 34 6.33 -4.14 -8.37
C LYS A 34 6.25 -3.28 -9.62
N ILE A 35 5.97 -2.02 -9.40
CA ILE A 35 6.06 -0.97 -10.41
C ILE A 35 7.00 0.11 -9.90
N HIS A 36 7.43 0.99 -10.80
CA HIS A 36 7.99 2.25 -10.36
C HIS A 36 6.95 2.99 -9.51
N PRO A 37 7.30 3.57 -8.35
CA PRO A 37 6.36 4.31 -7.53
C PRO A 37 5.61 5.37 -8.35
N GLN A 38 4.29 5.41 -8.18
CA GLN A 38 3.40 6.36 -8.85
C GLN A 38 2.38 6.93 -7.85
N LYS A 39 2.13 8.23 -7.89
CA LYS A 39 1.04 8.83 -7.11
C LYS A 39 -0.31 8.49 -7.75
N TRP A 40 -1.20 7.88 -6.96
CA TRP A 40 -2.57 7.60 -7.33
C TRP A 40 -3.52 8.36 -6.42
N GLN A 41 -4.63 8.84 -6.98
CA GLN A 41 -5.63 9.61 -6.25
C GLN A 41 -6.40 8.73 -5.27
N GLU A 42 -6.64 9.26 -4.08
CA GLU A 42 -7.49 8.69 -3.04
C GLU A 42 -8.34 9.85 -2.50
N LYS A 43 -9.67 9.68 -2.46
CA LYS A 43 -10.62 10.79 -2.32
C LYS A 43 -10.94 11.16 -0.87
N THR A 44 -10.59 10.33 0.10
CA THR A 44 -10.96 10.56 1.50
C THR A 44 -9.88 11.36 2.25
N TYR A 45 -8.62 10.99 2.12
CA TYR A 45 -7.49 11.60 2.83
C TYR A 45 -6.31 11.95 1.91
N GLY A 46 -6.24 11.39 0.70
CA GLY A 46 -5.11 11.58 -0.21
C GLY A 46 -5.03 12.94 -0.91
N GLU A 47 -6.11 13.72 -0.96
CA GLU A 47 -6.18 14.94 -1.81
C GLU A 47 -5.09 15.97 -1.49
N LEU A 48 -4.81 16.23 -0.21
CA LEU A 48 -3.82 17.25 0.20
C LEU A 48 -2.39 16.88 -0.23
N GLY A 49 -2.10 15.58 -0.32
CA GLY A 49 -0.78 15.07 -0.72
C GLY A 49 -0.65 14.74 -2.21
N GLY A 50 -1.67 15.05 -3.03
CA GLY A 50 -1.72 14.67 -4.44
C GLY A 50 -1.92 13.17 -4.65
N GLY A 51 -2.50 12.47 -3.67
CA GLY A 51 -2.68 11.03 -3.64
C GLY A 51 -1.64 10.30 -2.79
N PHE A 52 -1.69 8.97 -2.83
CA PHE A 52 -0.73 8.09 -2.17
C PHE A 52 0.18 7.39 -3.18
N TRP A 53 1.34 6.94 -2.73
CA TRP A 53 2.29 6.23 -3.59
C TRP A 53 1.89 4.77 -3.76
N VAL A 54 1.54 4.36 -4.97
CA VAL A 54 1.36 2.96 -5.36
C VAL A 54 2.69 2.40 -5.82
N VAL A 55 3.04 1.22 -5.31
CA VAL A 55 4.34 0.56 -5.53
C VAL A 55 4.22 -0.83 -6.16
N ALA A 56 3.02 -1.42 -6.16
CA ALA A 56 2.75 -2.67 -6.86
C ALA A 56 1.30 -2.78 -7.31
N ILE A 57 1.06 -3.55 -8.38
CA ILE A 57 -0.25 -3.84 -8.95
C ILE A 57 -0.40 -5.35 -9.18
N ILE A 58 -1.52 -5.93 -8.74
CA ILE A 58 -1.86 -7.34 -8.94
C ILE A 58 -3.35 -7.47 -9.25
N GLY A 59 -3.68 -7.88 -10.47
CA GLY A 59 -5.08 -7.92 -10.94
C GLY A 59 -5.77 -6.56 -10.78
N SER A 60 -6.87 -6.54 -10.01
CA SER A 60 -7.62 -5.33 -9.65
C SER A 60 -7.24 -4.74 -8.28
N SER A 61 -6.07 -5.11 -7.73
CA SER A 61 -5.57 -4.64 -6.43
C SER A 61 -4.22 -3.93 -6.56
N VAL A 62 -3.95 -3.02 -5.63
CA VAL A 62 -2.70 -2.26 -5.53
C VAL A 62 -2.14 -2.31 -4.12
N VAL A 63 -0.81 -2.30 -4.01
CA VAL A 63 -0.09 -2.03 -2.76
C VAL A 63 0.36 -0.57 -2.78
N TRP A 64 0.05 0.16 -1.72
CA TRP A 64 0.29 1.60 -1.63
C TRP A 64 0.79 2.00 -0.24
N PHE A 65 1.59 3.06 -0.19
CA PHE A 65 2.12 3.62 1.04
C PHE A 65 1.25 4.78 1.53
N ASN A 66 0.75 4.65 2.75
CA ASN A 66 0.00 5.68 3.46
C ASN A 66 0.97 6.53 4.29
N ASP A 67 1.38 7.68 3.75
CA ASP A 67 2.30 8.59 4.43
C ASP A 67 1.67 9.43 5.55
N ILE A 68 0.37 9.29 5.82
CA ILE A 68 -0.29 9.83 7.02
C ILE A 68 -0.07 8.89 8.22
N GLU A 69 -0.17 7.59 7.96
CA GLU A 69 -0.11 6.53 8.98
C GLU A 69 1.26 5.82 9.05
N ASP A 70 2.17 6.13 8.12
CA ASP A 70 3.51 5.56 7.99
C ASP A 70 3.52 4.04 7.77
N GLY A 71 2.78 3.56 6.76
CA GLY A 71 2.86 2.15 6.38
C GLY A 71 2.14 1.78 5.09
N PHE A 72 2.40 0.56 4.62
CA PHE A 72 1.81 -0.02 3.42
C PHE A 72 0.40 -0.54 3.69
N ASN A 73 -0.41 -0.51 2.63
CA ASN A 73 -1.79 -0.97 2.61
C ASN A 73 -2.07 -1.65 1.27
N GLN A 74 -3.12 -2.44 1.22
CA GLN A 74 -3.62 -3.05 0.00
C GLN A 74 -5.10 -2.73 -0.20
N SER A 75 -5.44 -2.22 -1.39
CA SER A 75 -6.80 -1.85 -1.76
C SER A 75 -7.14 -2.35 -3.16
N TYR A 76 -8.43 -2.45 -3.47
CA TYR A 76 -8.86 -2.60 -4.85
C TYR A 76 -8.80 -1.26 -5.60
N TYR A 77 -8.78 -1.33 -6.93
CA TYR A 77 -8.99 -0.20 -7.82
C TYR A 77 -9.94 -0.59 -8.95
N ASN A 78 -10.79 0.34 -9.37
CA ASN A 78 -11.71 0.17 -10.50
C ASN A 78 -11.33 1.06 -11.70
N GLU A 79 -10.41 2.00 -11.49
CA GLU A 79 -9.90 2.92 -12.50
C GLU A 79 -8.42 3.13 -12.24
N PHE A 80 -7.58 2.96 -13.26
CA PHE A 80 -6.14 3.13 -13.13
C PHE A 80 -5.82 4.55 -12.63
N GLY A 81 -4.95 4.67 -11.64
CA GLY A 81 -4.63 5.96 -11.02
C GLY A 81 -5.55 6.34 -9.85
N LYS A 82 -6.51 5.50 -9.45
CA LYS A 82 -7.42 5.76 -8.31
C LYS A 82 -7.49 4.59 -7.35
N ILE A 83 -7.17 4.84 -6.08
CA ILE A 83 -7.33 3.88 -4.98
C ILE A 83 -8.80 3.94 -4.53
N ALA A 84 -9.46 2.77 -4.44
CA ALA A 84 -10.89 2.73 -4.11
C ALA A 84 -11.19 2.87 -2.61
N GLU A 85 -10.27 2.44 -1.75
CA GLU A 85 -10.47 2.37 -0.30
C GLU A 85 -9.23 2.87 0.45
N TYR A 86 -9.46 3.70 1.46
CA TYR A 86 -8.43 4.16 2.41
C TYR A 86 -8.34 3.20 3.60
N TRP A 87 -7.11 2.83 3.99
CA TRP A 87 -6.83 1.95 5.13
C TRP A 87 -5.61 2.45 5.93
N CYS A 88 -5.55 2.04 7.19
CA CYS A 88 -4.53 2.36 8.18
C CYS A 88 -3.90 1.07 8.77
N ASN A 89 -3.61 0.07 7.93
CA ASN A 89 -3.05 -1.19 8.41
C ASN A 89 -1.64 -1.05 8.98
N GLN A 90 -0.90 -0.03 8.52
CA GLN A 90 0.47 0.27 8.96
C GLN A 90 1.42 -0.93 8.74
N ASP A 91 1.20 -1.70 7.67
CA ASP A 91 2.04 -2.85 7.35
C ASP A 91 3.43 -2.38 6.89
N GLU A 92 4.48 -3.12 7.24
CA GLU A 92 5.74 -3.04 6.49
C GLU A 92 5.59 -3.74 5.13
N LEU A 93 6.47 -3.44 4.17
CA LEU A 93 6.29 -3.91 2.78
C LEU A 93 6.23 -5.45 2.68
N GLU A 94 7.06 -6.18 3.43
CA GLU A 94 7.07 -7.63 3.41
C GLU A 94 5.74 -8.25 3.87
N TRP A 95 5.04 -7.58 4.80
CA TRP A 95 3.70 -8.00 5.24
C TRP A 95 2.65 -7.68 4.18
N ALA A 96 2.75 -6.53 3.52
CA ALA A 96 1.87 -6.21 2.39
C ALA A 96 2.06 -7.21 1.22
N VAL A 97 3.30 -7.63 0.93
CA VAL A 97 3.57 -8.69 -0.07
C VAL A 97 3.04 -10.04 0.41
N GLN A 98 3.13 -10.35 1.70
CA GLN A 98 2.50 -11.56 2.26
C GLN A 98 0.98 -11.53 2.05
N ASN A 99 0.33 -10.38 2.21
CA ASN A 99 -1.11 -10.23 1.97
C ASN A 99 -1.45 -10.46 0.48
N VAL A 100 -0.57 -10.09 -0.45
CA VAL A 100 -0.72 -10.44 -1.87
C VAL A 100 -0.61 -11.95 -2.11
N ILE A 101 0.34 -12.63 -1.45
CA ILE A 101 0.46 -14.10 -1.52
C ILE A 101 -0.82 -14.76 -1.02
N ASN A 102 -1.34 -14.29 0.12
CA ASN A 102 -2.58 -14.80 0.70
C ASN A 102 -3.76 -14.56 -0.25
N LEU A 103 -3.87 -13.36 -0.86
CA LEU A 103 -4.88 -13.07 -1.88
C LEU A 103 -4.84 -14.06 -3.05
N ILE A 104 -3.65 -14.39 -3.56
CA ILE A 104 -3.47 -15.34 -4.66
C ILE A 104 -3.92 -16.75 -4.25
N ASN A 105 -3.57 -17.17 -3.03
CA ASN A 105 -3.89 -18.51 -2.52
C ASN A 105 -5.37 -18.68 -2.17
N ASP A 106 -5.97 -17.66 -1.55
CA ASP A 106 -7.33 -17.71 -1.01
C ASP A 106 -8.38 -17.31 -2.05
N GLY A 107 -7.98 -16.53 -3.07
CA GLY A 107 -8.89 -15.97 -4.08
C GLY A 107 -9.70 -14.76 -3.58
N TYR A 108 -9.45 -14.28 -2.36
CA TYR A 108 -10.03 -13.08 -1.78
C TYR A 108 -9.07 -12.43 -0.78
N TYR A 109 -9.29 -11.16 -0.43
CA TYR A 109 -8.46 -10.46 0.55
C TYR A 109 -8.81 -10.94 1.96
N SER A 110 -7.94 -11.79 2.53
CA SER A 110 -8.15 -12.45 3.83
C SER A 110 -7.49 -11.75 5.00
N ALA A 111 -6.63 -10.75 4.75
CA ALA A 111 -6.01 -9.95 5.80
C ALA A 111 -7.01 -8.98 6.45
N GLY A 112 -6.76 -8.65 7.72
CA GLY A 112 -7.54 -7.63 8.42
C GLY A 112 -7.39 -6.26 7.76
N LYS A 113 -8.43 -5.41 7.90
CA LYS A 113 -8.40 -4.01 7.46
C LYS A 113 -8.69 -3.09 8.64
N SER A 114 -7.83 -2.11 8.84
CA SER A 114 -7.99 -1.06 9.85
C SER A 114 -8.42 0.23 9.18
N GLY A 115 -9.54 0.79 9.61
CA GLY A 115 -10.05 2.08 9.14
C GLY A 115 -9.69 3.24 10.08
N PRO A 116 -10.00 4.48 9.66
CA PRO A 116 -9.81 5.65 10.51
C PRO A 116 -10.72 5.61 11.76
N PRO A 117 -10.38 6.37 12.82
CA PRO A 117 -11.21 6.47 14.02
C PRO A 117 -12.64 6.88 13.70
N GLN A 118 -13.62 6.20 14.33
CA GLN A 118 -15.02 6.56 14.22
C GLN A 118 -15.41 7.53 15.34
N PRO A 119 -16.30 8.51 15.09
CA PRO A 119 -16.84 9.36 16.14
C PRO A 119 -17.44 8.52 17.26
N VAL A 120 -17.15 8.89 18.51
CA VAL A 120 -17.86 8.33 19.65
C VAL A 120 -19.29 8.85 19.60
N ALA A 121 -20.26 7.94 19.54
CA ALA A 121 -21.68 8.25 19.51
C ALA A 121 -22.16 8.92 20.81
#